data_AF-A0A845S464-F1
#
_entry.id   AF-A0A845S464-F1
#
_cell.length_a   1.000
_cell.length_b   1.000
_cell.length_c   1.000
_cell.angle_alpha   90.00
_cell.angle_beta   90.00
_cell.angle_gamma   90.00
#
_symmetry.space_group_name_H-M   'P 1'
#
loop_
_entity.id
_entity.type
_entity.pdbx_description
1 polymer ?
#
loop_
_entity_poly.entity_id
_entity_poly.type
_entity_poly.pdbx_seq_one_letter_code
_entity_poly.pdbx_strand_id
1 'polypeptide(L)'
;MNKLYDVIIVGGGNAALCSAISASDNGAKKVLLIDKASKKDTGGNSRYTTGSIRFCYKGFGDLKKIIPNLSNKNIDFGSYSTSAYLADMQRVTNGKTDPVLSKLLVNNSFETVLWMKRKGLKFTPIYSRQSYKVNGKIKFWGGLTAEVDGEGPALINSLTRIAKKQKIEIRYGCAAKKIIYENNLVKGVEVLENNKINNIYSKSLILACGGFEANPEMRTRYLGPGWEMAKVRGTKHNTGDGLKMAMDIGAVPYGNWSGCHAVFHDMNGPEFSDLKISNRYRKISYAFGIIINAN
;
A
#
# COMPACT_ATOMS: atom_id res chain seq x y z
N MET A 1 -35.64 -0.46 2.17
CA MET A 1 -34.98 0.53 1.28
C MET A 1 -33.48 0.24 1.27
N ASN A 2 -32.89 -0.01 0.10
CA ASN A 2 -31.44 -0.23 0.01
C ASN A 2 -30.68 1.04 0.44
N LYS A 3 -29.73 0.88 1.37
CA LYS A 3 -28.93 1.99 1.91
C LYS A 3 -28.02 2.55 0.80
N LEU A 4 -28.31 3.76 0.33
CA LEU A 4 -27.46 4.47 -0.64
C LEU A 4 -26.27 5.12 0.09
N TYR A 5 -25.04 4.79 -0.34
CA TYR A 5 -23.81 5.38 0.17
C TYR A 5 -23.35 6.57 -0.70
N ASP A 6 -22.62 7.50 -0.10
CA ASP A 6 -21.96 8.56 -0.87
C ASP A 6 -20.76 7.99 -1.63
N VAL A 7 -19.96 7.14 -0.95
CA VAL A 7 -18.84 6.44 -1.57
C VAL A 7 -18.68 5.04 -1.00
N ILE A 8 -18.41 4.08 -1.88
CA ILE A 8 -17.93 2.74 -1.53
C ILE A 8 -16.46 2.64 -1.91
N ILE A 9 -15.64 2.11 -1.01
CA ILE A 9 -14.22 1.85 -1.21
C ILE A 9 -13.99 0.34 -1.17
N VAL A 10 -13.37 -0.22 -2.21
CA VAL A 10 -13.07 -1.65 -2.32
C VAL A 10 -11.60 -1.92 -1.98
N GLY A 11 -11.37 -2.67 -0.90
CA GLY A 11 -10.06 -3.03 -0.35
C GLY A 11 -9.87 -2.57 1.09
N GLY A 12 -8.96 -3.21 1.83
CA GLY A 12 -8.64 -2.86 3.24
C GLY A 12 -7.21 -2.40 3.48
N GLY A 13 -6.46 -2.05 2.42
CA GLY A 13 -5.07 -1.59 2.53
C GLY A 13 -4.92 -0.11 2.87
N ASN A 14 -3.67 0.38 2.88
CA ASN A 14 -3.34 1.78 3.17
C ASN A 14 -4.10 2.75 2.23
N ALA A 15 -4.10 2.48 0.92
CA ALA A 15 -4.80 3.31 -0.06
C ALA A 15 -6.31 3.38 0.21
N ALA A 16 -6.94 2.24 0.54
CA ALA A 16 -8.38 2.18 0.80
C ALA A 16 -8.76 2.94 2.08
N LEU A 17 -8.03 2.72 3.18
CA LEU A 17 -8.28 3.41 4.43
C LEU A 17 -8.04 4.92 4.32
N CYS A 18 -6.96 5.35 3.66
CA CYS A 18 -6.71 6.76 3.40
C CYS A 18 -7.80 7.38 2.51
N SER A 19 -8.28 6.66 1.48
CA SER A 19 -9.38 7.13 0.63
C SER A 19 -10.67 7.32 1.43
N ALA A 20 -11.01 6.36 2.30
CA ALA A 20 -12.22 6.45 3.12
C ALA A 20 -12.16 7.63 4.12
N ILE A 21 -11.00 7.81 4.78
CA ILE A 21 -10.76 8.93 5.71
C ILE A 21 -10.81 10.27 4.96
N SER A 22 -10.16 10.34 3.78
CA SER A 22 -10.16 11.54 2.95
C SER A 22 -11.56 11.88 2.44
N ALA A 23 -12.36 10.91 2.02
CA ALA A 23 -13.75 11.14 1.61
C ALA A 23 -14.58 11.71 2.77
N SER A 24 -14.41 11.17 3.98
CA SER A 24 -15.07 11.68 5.18
C SER A 24 -14.64 13.11 5.51
N ASP A 25 -13.34 13.41 5.42
CA ASP A 25 -12.79 14.76 5.62
C ASP A 25 -13.38 15.79 4.65
N ASN A 26 -13.69 15.34 3.43
CA ASN A 26 -14.26 16.18 2.37
C ASN A 26 -15.80 16.13 2.33
N GLY A 27 -16.43 15.71 3.43
CA GLY A 27 -17.87 15.90 3.65
C GLY A 27 -18.76 14.70 3.30
N ALA A 28 -18.21 13.60 2.78
CA ALA A 28 -18.99 12.37 2.57
C ALA A 28 -19.55 11.87 3.92
N LYS A 29 -20.86 11.63 3.99
CA LYS A 29 -21.55 11.27 5.24
C LYS A 29 -21.75 9.78 5.38
N LYS A 30 -21.98 9.08 4.26
CA LYS A 30 -22.16 7.63 4.20
C LYS A 30 -21.01 7.00 3.41
N VAL A 31 -19.94 6.66 4.13
CA VAL A 31 -18.74 6.01 3.59
C VAL A 31 -18.75 4.54 3.99
N LEU A 32 -18.61 3.64 3.01
CA LEU A 32 -18.45 2.20 3.24
C LEU A 32 -17.12 1.73 2.67
N LEU A 33 -16.33 1.04 3.49
CA LEU A 33 -15.18 0.28 3.05
C LEU A 33 -15.50 -1.22 3.14
N ILE A 34 -15.27 -1.95 2.05
CA ILE A 34 -15.43 -3.40 2.00
C ILE A 34 -14.09 -4.09 1.74
N ASP A 35 -13.82 -5.16 2.48
CA ASP A 35 -12.65 -6.01 2.28
C ASP A 35 -13.08 -7.48 2.25
N LYS A 36 -12.59 -8.22 1.24
CA LYS A 36 -12.85 -9.66 1.13
C LYS A 36 -12.10 -10.46 2.19
N ALA A 37 -11.00 -9.92 2.72
CA ALA A 37 -10.26 -10.56 3.79
C ALA A 37 -11.08 -10.56 5.09
N SER A 38 -10.84 -11.56 5.94
CA SER A 38 -11.40 -11.57 7.29
C SER A 38 -10.88 -10.37 8.09
N LYS A 39 -11.55 -10.02 9.19
CA LYS A 39 -11.05 -8.98 10.10
C LYS A 39 -9.64 -9.29 10.63
N LYS A 40 -9.29 -10.57 10.75
CA LYS A 40 -7.96 -11.02 11.20
C LYS A 40 -6.90 -10.87 10.11
N ASP A 41 -7.28 -10.90 8.83
CA ASP A 41 -6.38 -10.96 7.67
C ASP A 41 -6.40 -9.68 6.80
N THR A 42 -7.24 -8.70 7.15
CA THR A 42 -7.32 -7.38 6.49
C THR A 42 -5.99 -6.62 6.52
N GLY A 43 -5.89 -5.57 5.70
CA GLY A 43 -4.73 -4.70 5.57
C GLY A 43 -3.96 -4.84 4.25
N GLY A 44 -4.28 -5.86 3.45
CA GLY A 44 -3.59 -6.17 2.20
C GLY A 44 -2.07 -6.27 2.38
N ASN A 45 -1.30 -5.97 1.33
CA ASN A 45 0.16 -5.93 1.43
C ASN A 45 0.68 -4.80 2.31
N SER A 46 -0.11 -3.73 2.50
CA SER A 46 0.25 -2.64 3.39
C SER A 46 0.45 -3.12 4.84
N ARG A 47 -0.14 -4.25 5.24
CA ARG A 47 0.11 -4.83 6.58
C ARG A 47 1.48 -5.51 6.69
N TYR A 48 2.05 -5.96 5.58
CA TYR A 48 3.32 -6.69 5.53
C TYR A 48 4.53 -5.81 5.19
N THR A 49 4.29 -4.50 5.02
CA THR A 49 5.39 -3.53 4.86
C THR A 49 6.10 -3.27 6.17
N THR A 50 7.34 -2.80 6.06
CA THR A 50 8.15 -2.27 7.16
C THR A 50 7.65 -0.91 7.66
N GLY A 51 6.60 -0.35 7.05
CA GLY A 51 6.03 0.95 7.41
C GLY A 51 6.82 2.15 6.90
N SER A 52 7.90 1.92 6.15
CA SER A 52 8.74 2.97 5.60
C SER A 52 7.98 3.74 4.52
N ILE A 53 7.96 5.08 4.61
CA ILE A 53 7.28 5.95 3.64
C ILE A 53 8.29 6.96 3.11
N ARG A 54 8.41 7.01 1.79
CA ARG A 54 9.27 7.97 1.09
C ARG A 54 8.49 9.25 0.81
N PHE A 55 9.01 10.38 1.28
CA PHE A 55 8.41 11.70 1.07
C PHE A 55 9.49 12.79 1.00
N CYS A 56 9.18 13.91 0.38
CA CYS A 56 10.10 15.04 0.28
C CYS A 56 10.21 15.79 1.62
N TYR A 57 11.38 16.31 1.96
CA TYR A 57 11.58 17.17 3.12
C TYR A 57 12.86 18.01 2.95
N LYS A 58 12.88 19.23 3.51
CA LYS A 58 14.05 20.14 3.36
C LYS A 58 15.15 19.93 4.39
N GLY A 59 14.85 19.22 5.49
CA GLY A 59 15.82 18.89 6.52
C GLY A 59 15.18 18.54 7.85
N PHE A 60 15.98 18.57 8.91
CA PHE A 60 15.57 18.21 10.28
C PHE A 60 14.32 18.96 10.76
N GLY A 61 14.19 20.26 10.45
CA GLY A 61 13.03 21.06 10.86
C GLY A 61 11.70 20.53 10.34
N ASP A 62 11.67 20.06 9.09
CA ASP A 62 10.48 19.44 8.51
C ASP A 62 10.18 18.07 9.13
N LEU A 63 11.22 17.26 9.35
CA LEU A 63 11.06 15.96 10.02
C LEU A 63 10.54 16.11 11.45
N LYS A 64 10.92 17.18 12.17
CA LYS A 64 10.41 17.46 13.52
C LYS A 64 8.91 17.78 13.53
N LYS A 65 8.33 18.29 12.43
CA LYS A 65 6.87 18.47 12.30
C LYS A 65 6.13 17.13 12.25
N ILE A 66 6.77 16.12 11.66
CA ILE A 66 6.26 14.74 11.54
C ILE A 66 6.55 13.94 12.81
N ILE A 67 7.72 14.12 13.41
CA ILE A 67 8.22 13.41 14.59
C ILE A 67 8.58 14.44 15.67
N PRO A 68 7.62 14.86 16.52
CA PRO A 68 7.84 15.98 17.45
C PRO A 68 9.03 15.80 18.43
N ASN A 69 9.29 14.55 18.83
CA ASN A 69 10.35 14.19 19.78
C ASN A 69 11.69 13.88 19.11
N LEU A 70 11.87 14.28 17.83
CA LEU A 70 13.08 13.99 17.07
C LEU A 70 14.28 14.77 17.59
N SER A 71 15.40 14.08 17.78
CA SER A 71 16.73 14.63 18.09
C SER A 71 17.66 14.44 16.90
N ASN A 72 18.55 15.40 16.65
CA ASN A 72 19.61 15.32 15.64
C ASN A 72 21.02 15.18 16.25
N LYS A 73 21.13 14.92 17.55
CA LYS A 73 22.43 14.69 18.19
C LYS A 73 23.11 13.46 17.56
N ASN A 74 24.28 13.65 16.96
CA ASN A 74 25.03 12.63 16.21
C ASN A 74 24.27 12.00 15.03
N ILE A 75 23.25 12.69 14.50
CA ILE A 75 22.43 12.19 13.39
C ILE A 75 22.37 13.26 12.29
N ASP A 76 22.61 12.85 11.06
CA ASP A 76 22.43 13.67 9.86
C ASP A 76 21.28 13.08 9.04
N PHE A 77 20.12 13.73 9.14
CA PHE A 77 18.92 13.35 8.39
C PHE A 77 18.94 13.75 6.91
N GLY A 78 19.92 14.56 6.50
CA GLY A 78 20.00 15.11 5.15
C GLY A 78 18.73 15.87 4.73
N SER A 79 18.45 15.84 3.43
CA SER A 79 17.22 16.33 2.82
C SER A 79 16.84 15.42 1.65
N TYR A 80 15.59 15.49 1.22
CA TYR A 80 15.13 14.82 0.00
C TYR A 80 14.18 15.75 -0.74
N SER A 81 14.70 16.46 -1.74
CA SER A 81 13.92 17.46 -2.49
C SER A 81 12.99 16.79 -3.50
N THR A 82 12.03 17.57 -4.01
CA THR A 82 11.17 17.15 -5.12
C THR A 82 11.98 16.80 -6.37
N SER A 83 13.02 17.60 -6.68
CA SER A 83 13.93 17.34 -7.80
C SER A 83 14.71 16.04 -7.62
N ALA A 84 15.23 15.76 -6.42
CA ALA A 84 15.94 14.52 -6.14
C ALA A 84 15.02 13.30 -6.26
N TYR A 85 13.78 13.40 -5.74
CA TYR A 85 12.82 12.31 -5.83
C TYR A 85 12.38 12.07 -7.29
N LEU A 86 12.10 13.12 -8.06
CA LEU A 86 11.77 12.96 -9.49
C LEU A 86 12.95 12.37 -10.28
N ALA A 87 14.19 12.78 -9.99
CA ALA A 87 15.39 12.23 -10.62
C ALA A 87 15.56 10.73 -10.28
N ASP A 88 15.32 10.34 -9.03
CA ASP A 88 15.30 8.92 -8.65
C ASP A 88 14.22 8.14 -9.39
N MET A 89 12.99 8.66 -9.48
CA MET A 89 11.89 8.02 -10.22
C MET A 89 12.27 7.83 -11.70
N GLN A 90 12.81 8.87 -12.34
CA GLN A 90 13.31 8.80 -13.72
C GLN A 90 14.36 7.68 -13.85
N ARG A 91 15.37 7.67 -12.98
CA ARG A 91 16.49 6.73 -13.01
C ARG A 91 16.04 5.29 -12.79
N VAL A 92 15.26 5.02 -11.73
CA VAL A 92 14.87 3.64 -11.36
C VAL A 92 13.80 3.04 -12.27
N THR A 93 13.03 3.87 -12.95
CA THR A 93 12.00 3.41 -13.90
C THR A 93 12.44 3.50 -15.36
N ASN A 94 13.67 3.95 -15.62
CA ASN A 94 14.18 4.24 -16.95
C ASN A 94 13.22 5.15 -17.75
N GLY A 95 12.71 6.19 -17.10
CA GLY A 95 11.76 7.16 -17.69
C GLY A 95 10.34 6.64 -17.96
N LYS A 96 9.98 5.42 -17.52
CA LYS A 96 8.65 4.84 -17.78
C LYS A 96 7.54 5.34 -16.85
N THR A 97 7.86 6.14 -15.85
CA THR A 97 6.84 6.67 -14.94
C THR A 97 6.04 7.76 -15.62
N ASP A 98 4.71 7.74 -15.44
CA ASP A 98 3.85 8.81 -15.90
C ASP A 98 4.25 10.17 -15.28
N PRO A 99 4.53 11.21 -16.10
CA PRO A 99 5.06 12.47 -15.61
C PRO A 99 4.03 13.29 -14.81
N VAL A 100 2.73 13.12 -15.06
CA VAL A 100 1.67 13.82 -14.33
C VAL A 100 1.49 13.17 -12.97
N LEU A 101 1.36 11.84 -12.93
CA LEU A 101 1.16 11.10 -11.68
C LEU A 101 2.39 11.15 -10.76
N SER A 102 3.60 11.08 -11.30
CA SER A 102 4.82 11.22 -10.50
C SER A 102 4.96 12.59 -9.87
N LYS A 103 4.72 13.68 -10.63
CA LYS A 103 4.71 15.03 -10.08
C LYS A 103 3.65 15.19 -9.00
N LEU A 104 2.44 14.67 -9.22
CA LEU A 104 1.38 14.70 -8.21
C LEU A 104 1.80 14.00 -6.92
N LEU A 105 2.34 12.78 -7.03
CA LEU A 105 2.82 12.00 -5.88
C LEU A 105 3.95 12.72 -5.13
N VAL A 106 4.98 13.18 -5.86
CA VAL A 106 6.17 13.78 -5.26
C VAL A 106 5.83 15.11 -4.58
N ASN A 107 5.11 16.00 -5.27
CA ASN A 107 4.79 17.33 -4.76
C ASN A 107 3.86 17.29 -3.53
N ASN A 108 2.97 16.30 -3.45
CA ASN A 108 2.06 16.15 -2.31
C ASN A 108 2.60 15.24 -1.20
N SER A 109 3.78 14.62 -1.37
CA SER A 109 4.27 13.58 -0.46
C SER A 109 4.46 14.06 0.99
N PHE A 110 5.04 15.25 1.19
CA PHE A 110 5.23 15.80 2.54
C PHE A 110 3.90 16.10 3.23
N GLU A 111 3.00 16.82 2.56
CA GLU A 111 1.68 17.17 3.11
C GLU A 111 0.82 15.94 3.37
N THR A 112 0.95 14.88 2.56
CA THR A 112 0.29 13.60 2.80
C THR A 112 0.76 12.97 4.11
N VAL A 113 2.06 12.90 4.35
CA VAL A 113 2.61 12.34 5.60
C VAL A 113 2.27 13.22 6.81
N LEU A 114 2.28 14.54 6.64
CA LEU A 114 1.85 15.49 7.66
C LEU A 114 0.35 15.32 7.99
N TRP A 115 -0.50 15.13 6.98
CA TRP A 115 -1.92 14.81 7.17
C TRP A 115 -2.09 13.48 7.93
N MET A 116 -1.39 12.42 7.55
CA MET A 116 -1.42 11.14 8.27
C MET A 116 -1.03 11.33 9.75
N LYS A 117 0.00 12.12 10.02
CA LYS A 117 0.41 12.49 11.38
C LYS A 117 -0.68 13.25 12.12
N ARG A 118 -1.28 14.27 11.50
CA ARG A 118 -2.40 15.04 12.09
C ARG A 118 -3.61 14.16 12.43
N LYS A 119 -3.85 13.10 11.66
CA LYS A 119 -4.88 12.09 11.96
C LYS A 119 -4.55 11.19 13.14
N GLY A 120 -3.29 11.16 13.57
CA GLY A 120 -2.82 10.40 14.72
C GLY A 120 -1.97 9.18 14.37
N LEU A 121 -1.44 9.08 13.15
CA LEU A 121 -0.34 8.14 12.90
C LEU A 121 0.93 8.65 13.57
N LYS A 122 1.69 7.72 14.12
CA LYS A 122 3.00 7.97 14.73
C LYS A 122 4.09 7.54 13.77
N PHE A 123 5.10 8.39 13.64
CA PHE A 123 6.27 8.13 12.81
C PHE A 123 7.51 8.11 13.69
N THR A 124 8.48 7.29 13.30
CA THR A 124 9.79 7.16 13.96
C THR A 124 10.88 7.13 12.89
N PRO A 125 12.12 7.54 13.21
CA PRO A 125 13.22 7.39 12.27
C PRO A 125 13.54 5.92 11.99
N ILE A 126 13.94 5.64 10.76
CA ILE A 126 14.27 4.28 10.32
C ILE A 126 15.70 3.89 10.73
N TYR A 127 15.96 3.70 12.02
CA TYR A 127 17.32 3.40 12.49
C TYR A 127 17.80 2.00 12.09
N SER A 128 16.91 1.01 12.11
CA SER A 128 17.24 -0.41 11.93
C SER A 128 17.57 -0.81 10.48
N ARG A 129 17.33 0.07 9.51
CA ARG A 129 17.44 -0.20 8.07
C ARG A 129 17.70 1.10 7.34
N GLN A 130 18.40 1.06 6.21
CA GLN A 130 18.71 2.28 5.42
C GLN A 130 19.44 3.38 6.22
N SER A 131 20.11 3.03 7.32
CA SER A 131 20.94 3.95 8.08
C SER A 131 22.26 3.31 8.49
N TYR A 132 23.35 4.08 8.44
CA TYR A 132 24.69 3.62 8.79
C TYR A 132 25.49 4.75 9.47
N LYS A 133 26.47 4.37 10.29
CA LYS A 133 27.41 5.33 10.90
C LYS A 133 28.49 5.70 9.89
N VAL A 134 28.54 6.98 9.51
CA VAL A 134 29.55 7.56 8.62
C VAL A 134 30.22 8.72 9.35
N ASN A 135 31.53 8.64 9.56
CA ASN A 135 32.32 9.66 10.25
C ASN A 135 31.71 10.10 11.59
N GLY A 136 31.31 9.11 12.41
CA GLY A 136 30.74 9.37 13.74
C GLY A 136 29.25 9.70 13.77
N LYS A 137 28.60 9.97 12.63
CA LYS A 137 27.17 10.33 12.55
C LYS A 137 26.33 9.24 11.89
N ILE A 138 25.12 9.02 12.38
CA ILE A 138 24.13 8.19 11.68
C ILE A 138 23.62 8.95 10.46
N LYS A 139 23.69 8.35 9.28
CA LYS A 139 23.16 8.88 8.01
C LYS A 139 22.14 7.93 7.41
N PHE A 140 21.11 8.50 6.79
CA PHE A 140 20.04 7.77 6.12
C PHE A 140 20.22 7.77 4.61
N TRP A 141 19.80 6.69 3.93
CA TRP A 141 20.08 6.49 2.51
C TRP A 141 18.83 6.50 1.64
N GLY A 142 19.06 6.99 0.43
CA GLY A 142 18.10 6.94 -0.66
C GLY A 142 16.84 7.75 -0.43
N GLY A 143 16.74 8.65 0.57
CA GLY A 143 15.54 9.45 0.87
C GLY A 143 14.50 8.77 1.77
N LEU A 144 14.87 7.69 2.46
CA LEU A 144 14.04 7.01 3.45
C LEU A 144 14.55 7.34 4.86
N THR A 145 13.86 8.25 5.55
CA THR A 145 14.25 8.68 6.90
C THR A 145 13.25 8.31 7.98
N ALA A 146 11.99 8.04 7.62
CA ALA A 146 10.95 7.73 8.58
C ALA A 146 10.10 6.54 8.16
N GLU A 147 9.55 5.90 9.17
CA GLU A 147 8.59 4.82 9.07
C GLU A 147 7.47 5.00 10.09
N VAL A 148 6.35 4.32 9.86
CA VAL A 148 5.29 4.22 10.86
C VAL A 148 5.82 3.43 12.06
N ASP A 149 5.67 3.99 13.25
CA ASP A 149 6.05 3.35 14.50
C ASP A 149 5.22 2.07 14.72
N GLY A 150 5.86 0.91 14.70
CA GLY A 150 5.23 -0.42 14.70
C GLY A 150 4.91 -1.00 13.32
N GLU A 151 5.52 -0.46 12.26
CA GLU A 151 5.50 -0.97 10.88
C GLU A 151 4.09 -1.13 10.25
N GLY A 152 3.94 -2.01 9.27
CA GLY A 152 2.69 -2.29 8.56
C GLY A 152 1.50 -2.64 9.46
N PRO A 153 1.64 -3.48 10.51
CA PRO A 153 0.54 -3.75 11.44
C PRO A 153 0.05 -2.48 12.15
N ALA A 154 0.96 -1.63 12.64
CA ALA A 154 0.59 -0.39 13.30
C ALA A 154 -0.02 0.65 12.33
N LEU A 155 0.44 0.68 11.08
CA LEU A 155 -0.16 1.48 9.99
C LEU A 155 -1.64 1.12 9.81
N ILE A 156 -1.94 -0.17 9.59
CA ILE A 156 -3.32 -0.64 9.36
C ILE A 156 -4.18 -0.44 10.61
N ASN A 157 -3.67 -0.78 11.79
CA ASN A 157 -4.41 -0.62 13.03
C ASN A 157 -4.74 0.85 13.34
N SER A 158 -3.79 1.76 13.10
CA SER A 158 -3.99 3.19 13.34
C SER A 158 -4.99 3.80 12.36
N LEU A 159 -4.86 3.51 11.06
CA LEU A 159 -5.81 3.97 10.05
C LEU A 159 -7.21 3.40 10.27
N THR A 160 -7.33 2.13 10.64
CA THR A 160 -8.62 1.51 10.99
C THR A 160 -9.27 2.19 12.19
N ARG A 161 -8.48 2.53 13.23
CA ARG A 161 -8.96 3.28 14.39
C ARG A 161 -9.45 4.67 14.01
N ILE A 162 -8.71 5.37 13.15
CA ILE A 162 -9.08 6.71 12.64
C ILE A 162 -10.39 6.63 11.87
N ALA A 163 -10.51 5.68 10.94
CA ALA A 163 -11.71 5.49 10.14
C ALA A 163 -12.95 5.21 11.02
N LYS A 164 -12.80 4.34 12.03
CA LYS A 164 -13.86 4.08 13.01
C LYS A 164 -14.25 5.32 13.83
N LYS A 165 -13.28 6.13 14.26
CA LYS A 165 -13.54 7.40 14.96
C LYS A 165 -14.33 8.37 14.10
N GLN A 166 -14.14 8.32 12.78
CA GLN A 166 -14.92 9.09 11.79
C GLN A 166 -16.26 8.42 11.41
N LYS A 167 -16.67 7.35 12.12
CA LYS A 167 -17.91 6.61 11.87
C LYS A 167 -18.02 6.02 10.46
N ILE A 168 -16.88 5.74 9.82
CA ILE A 168 -16.82 5.02 8.54
C ILE A 168 -17.22 3.57 8.77
N GLU A 169 -18.15 3.06 7.96
CA GLU A 169 -18.57 1.67 8.01
C GLU A 169 -17.50 0.79 7.35
N ILE A 170 -17.09 -0.29 8.02
CA ILE A 170 -16.12 -1.25 7.49
C ILE A 170 -16.70 -2.65 7.56
N ARG A 171 -16.79 -3.34 6.41
CA ARG A 171 -17.22 -4.74 6.31
C ARG A 171 -16.07 -5.64 5.89
N TYR A 172 -15.85 -6.69 6.65
CA TYR A 172 -14.83 -7.71 6.40
C TYR A 172 -15.49 -9.00 5.92
N GLY A 173 -14.77 -9.84 5.19
CA GLY A 173 -15.38 -11.02 4.56
C GLY A 173 -16.43 -10.65 3.50
N CYS A 174 -16.34 -9.43 2.95
CA CYS A 174 -17.27 -8.87 1.99
C CYS A 174 -16.53 -8.68 0.66
N ALA A 175 -16.68 -9.63 -0.26
CA ALA A 175 -15.95 -9.65 -1.52
C ALA A 175 -16.74 -8.94 -2.61
N ALA A 176 -16.22 -7.84 -3.15
CA ALA A 176 -16.74 -7.26 -4.39
C ALA A 176 -16.58 -8.24 -5.55
N LYS A 177 -17.65 -8.44 -6.34
CA LYS A 177 -17.70 -9.40 -7.46
C LYS A 177 -17.93 -8.74 -8.79
N LYS A 178 -18.77 -7.70 -8.84
CA LYS A 178 -19.11 -6.99 -10.09
C LYS A 178 -19.41 -5.52 -9.82
N ILE A 179 -18.95 -4.64 -10.68
CA ILE A 179 -19.38 -3.23 -10.66
C ILE A 179 -20.76 -3.15 -11.30
N ILE A 180 -21.70 -2.49 -10.62
CA ILE A 180 -23.02 -2.22 -11.18
C ILE A 180 -22.88 -1.01 -12.09
N TYR A 181 -22.85 -1.25 -13.40
CA TYR A 181 -22.60 -0.25 -14.44
C TYR A 181 -23.75 -0.25 -15.45
N GLU A 182 -24.47 0.88 -15.53
CA GLU A 182 -25.65 1.04 -16.38
C GLU A 182 -25.68 2.47 -16.93
N ASN A 183 -26.06 2.64 -18.20
CA ASN A 183 -26.16 3.97 -18.85
C ASN A 183 -24.88 4.80 -18.68
N ASN A 184 -23.72 4.16 -18.86
CA ASN A 184 -22.39 4.75 -18.68
C ASN A 184 -22.09 5.29 -17.27
N LEU A 185 -22.85 4.85 -16.25
CA LEU A 185 -22.70 5.29 -14.86
C LEU A 185 -22.44 4.12 -13.93
N VAL A 186 -21.45 4.26 -13.04
CA VAL A 186 -21.25 3.35 -11.91
C VAL A 186 -22.28 3.66 -10.82
N LYS A 187 -23.16 2.69 -10.53
CA LYS A 187 -24.23 2.83 -9.54
C LYS A 187 -23.95 2.11 -8.22
N GLY A 188 -22.91 1.28 -8.17
CA GLY A 188 -22.60 0.49 -6.98
C GLY A 188 -21.76 -0.75 -7.28
N VAL A 189 -21.86 -1.73 -6.39
CA VAL A 189 -21.10 -2.98 -6.46
C VAL A 189 -21.95 -4.14 -5.97
N GLU A 190 -21.88 -5.26 -6.67
CA GLU A 190 -22.37 -6.56 -6.22
C GLU A 190 -21.31 -7.19 -5.32
N VAL A 191 -21.72 -7.67 -4.15
CA VAL A 191 -20.83 -8.26 -3.15
C VAL A 191 -21.27 -9.68 -2.77
N LEU A 192 -20.30 -10.54 -2.50
CA LEU A 192 -20.49 -11.82 -1.82
C LEU A 192 -20.13 -11.63 -0.33
N GLU A 193 -21.12 -11.74 0.54
CA GLU A 193 -20.98 -11.61 2.00
C GLU A 193 -21.83 -12.69 2.67
N ASN A 194 -21.27 -13.45 3.62
CA ASN A 194 -21.95 -14.57 4.28
C ASN A 194 -22.59 -15.57 3.31
N ASN A 195 -21.86 -15.92 2.24
CA ASN A 195 -22.34 -16.80 1.15
C ASN A 195 -23.60 -16.30 0.41
N LYS A 196 -23.92 -15.00 0.50
CA LYS A 196 -25.04 -14.39 -0.20
C LYS A 196 -24.56 -13.27 -1.11
N ILE A 197 -25.14 -13.23 -2.31
CA ILE A 197 -24.93 -12.15 -3.27
C ILE A 197 -25.89 -11.02 -2.95
N ASN A 198 -25.37 -9.80 -2.81
CA ASN A 198 -26.16 -8.60 -2.55
C ASN A 198 -25.64 -7.40 -3.35
N ASN A 199 -26.53 -6.50 -3.74
CA ASN A 199 -26.17 -5.24 -4.38
C ASN A 199 -26.09 -4.12 -3.34
N ILE A 200 -24.98 -3.37 -3.37
CA ILE A 200 -24.81 -2.16 -2.56
C ILE A 200 -24.64 -0.96 -3.50
N TYR A 201 -25.51 0.04 -3.35
CA TYR A 201 -25.57 1.19 -4.23
C TYR A 201 -24.81 2.39 -3.66
N SER A 202 -24.19 3.17 -4.55
CA SER A 202 -23.42 4.36 -4.17
C SER A 202 -23.37 5.41 -5.28
N LYS A 203 -23.14 6.68 -4.91
CA LYS A 203 -22.87 7.76 -5.88
C LYS A 203 -21.50 7.64 -6.52
N SER A 204 -20.53 7.01 -5.83
CA SER A 204 -19.17 6.83 -6.32
C SER A 204 -18.55 5.54 -5.77
N LEU A 205 -17.65 4.94 -6.56
CA LEU A 205 -16.91 3.73 -6.20
C LEU A 205 -15.41 3.98 -6.37
N ILE A 206 -14.62 3.63 -5.36
CA ILE A 206 -13.15 3.71 -5.39
C ILE A 206 -12.58 2.30 -5.33
N LEU A 207 -11.84 1.89 -6.35
CA LEU A 207 -11.08 0.64 -6.35
C LEU A 207 -9.70 0.88 -5.74
N ALA A 208 -9.48 0.38 -4.53
CA ALA A 208 -8.21 0.49 -3.79
C ALA A 208 -7.75 -0.90 -3.31
N CYS A 209 -7.84 -1.88 -4.22
CA CYS A 209 -7.81 -3.31 -3.93
C CYS A 209 -6.50 -4.02 -4.33
N GLY A 210 -5.44 -3.25 -4.64
CA GLY A 210 -4.12 -3.78 -4.94
C GLY A 210 -3.96 -4.28 -6.38
N GLY A 211 -2.91 -5.08 -6.58
CA GLY A 211 -2.57 -5.72 -7.85
C GLY A 211 -3.09 -7.15 -7.96
N PHE A 212 -2.25 -8.04 -8.49
CA PHE A 212 -2.62 -9.44 -8.76
C PHE A 212 -1.57 -10.46 -8.34
N GLU A 213 -0.55 -10.11 -7.55
CA GLU A 213 0.56 -11.04 -7.31
C GLU A 213 0.16 -12.33 -6.58
N ALA A 214 -0.99 -12.39 -5.91
CA ALA A 214 -1.51 -13.61 -5.30
C ALA A 214 -2.36 -14.49 -6.26
N ASN A 215 -2.49 -14.10 -7.54
CA ASN A 215 -3.22 -14.85 -8.56
C ASN A 215 -2.22 -15.55 -9.49
N PRO A 216 -2.03 -16.89 -9.39
CA PRO A 216 -1.13 -17.63 -10.27
C PRO A 216 -1.48 -17.46 -11.75
N GLU A 217 -2.75 -17.49 -12.11
CA GLU A 217 -3.22 -17.39 -13.50
C GLU A 217 -2.87 -16.03 -14.12
N MET A 218 -3.14 -14.92 -13.40
CA MET A 218 -2.74 -13.59 -13.87
C MET A 218 -1.22 -13.41 -13.89
N ARG A 219 -0.47 -14.01 -12.95
CA ARG A 219 0.99 -13.98 -12.98
C ARG A 219 1.55 -14.69 -14.20
N THR A 220 1.11 -15.91 -14.50
CA THR A 220 1.51 -16.64 -15.72
C THR A 220 1.16 -15.83 -16.96
N ARG A 221 -0.07 -15.29 -17.02
CA ARG A 221 -0.56 -14.50 -18.16
C ARG A 221 0.26 -13.26 -18.44
N TYR A 222 0.61 -12.48 -17.41
CA TYR A 222 1.22 -11.17 -17.59
C TYR A 222 2.73 -11.15 -17.39
N LEU A 223 3.27 -11.94 -16.46
CA LEU A 223 4.71 -12.00 -16.17
C LEU A 223 5.42 -13.12 -16.95
N GLY A 224 4.68 -14.12 -17.42
CA GLY A 224 5.17 -15.22 -18.24
C GLY A 224 5.15 -16.59 -17.54
N PRO A 225 5.39 -17.69 -18.28
CA PRO A 225 5.44 -19.05 -17.74
C PRO A 225 6.44 -19.20 -16.58
N GLY A 226 6.07 -19.99 -15.57
CA GLY A 226 6.90 -20.24 -14.38
C GLY A 226 6.64 -19.25 -13.24
N TRP A 227 6.04 -18.09 -13.52
CA TRP A 227 5.72 -17.11 -12.47
C TRP A 227 4.64 -17.58 -11.52
N GLU A 228 3.80 -18.56 -11.87
CA GLU A 228 2.85 -19.21 -10.96
C GLU A 228 3.53 -19.88 -9.77
N MET A 229 4.79 -20.33 -9.92
CA MET A 229 5.57 -21.01 -8.89
C MET A 229 6.26 -20.05 -7.91
N ALA A 230 6.34 -18.76 -8.23
CA ALA A 230 7.00 -17.80 -7.35
C ALA A 230 6.22 -17.62 -6.04
N LYS A 231 6.91 -17.60 -4.90
CA LYS A 231 6.25 -17.32 -3.62
C LYS A 231 5.89 -15.84 -3.50
N VAL A 232 4.77 -15.56 -2.85
CA VAL A 232 4.19 -14.21 -2.80
C VAL A 232 4.54 -13.54 -1.48
N ARG A 233 5.31 -12.46 -1.58
CA ARG A 233 5.59 -11.60 -0.42
C ARG A 233 4.42 -10.65 -0.16
N GLY A 234 3.36 -11.18 0.42
CA GLY A 234 2.19 -10.39 0.74
C GLY A 234 1.01 -11.21 1.22
N THR A 235 -0.17 -10.62 1.10
CA THR A 235 -1.44 -11.28 1.42
C THR A 235 -1.81 -12.28 0.32
N LYS A 236 -2.45 -13.39 0.70
CA LYS A 236 -3.12 -14.31 -0.24
C LYS A 236 -4.33 -13.72 -0.95
N HIS A 237 -4.79 -12.55 -0.50
CA HIS A 237 -6.02 -11.92 -1.00
C HIS A 237 -5.78 -10.97 -2.18
N ASN A 238 -4.54 -10.68 -2.59
CA ASN A 238 -4.29 -9.71 -3.67
C ASN A 238 -4.34 -10.37 -5.07
N THR A 239 -5.55 -10.72 -5.52
CA THR A 239 -5.77 -11.61 -6.69
C THR A 239 -6.27 -10.91 -7.95
N GLY A 240 -6.23 -9.58 -8.01
CA GLY A 240 -6.61 -8.82 -9.21
C GLY A 240 -8.11 -8.61 -9.42
N ASP A 241 -8.96 -8.94 -8.45
CA ASP A 241 -10.42 -8.87 -8.59
C ASP A 241 -10.91 -7.48 -9.02
N GLY A 242 -10.33 -6.41 -8.44
CA GLY A 242 -10.68 -5.03 -8.81
C GLY A 242 -10.25 -4.64 -10.22
N LEU A 243 -9.06 -5.09 -10.64
CA LEU A 243 -8.59 -4.89 -12.02
C LEU A 243 -9.53 -5.58 -12.99
N LYS A 244 -9.89 -6.83 -12.72
CA LYS A 244 -10.84 -7.60 -13.53
C LYS A 244 -12.21 -6.91 -13.59
N MET A 245 -12.77 -6.51 -12.46
CA MET A 245 -14.05 -5.79 -12.42
C MET A 245 -14.02 -4.49 -13.24
N ALA A 246 -12.90 -3.76 -13.22
CA ALA A 246 -12.75 -2.54 -14.01
C ALA A 246 -12.68 -2.86 -15.51
N MET A 247 -11.89 -3.85 -15.91
CA MET A 247 -11.78 -4.29 -17.31
C MET A 247 -13.11 -4.83 -17.85
N ASP A 248 -13.87 -5.56 -17.03
CA ASP A 248 -15.17 -6.14 -17.39
C ASP A 248 -16.21 -5.05 -17.77
N ILE A 249 -16.03 -3.79 -17.35
CA ILE A 249 -16.87 -2.65 -17.73
C ILE A 249 -16.21 -1.71 -18.75
N GLY A 250 -15.10 -2.12 -19.36
CA GLY A 250 -14.41 -1.39 -20.43
C GLY A 250 -13.28 -0.46 -19.98
N ALA A 251 -12.84 -0.50 -18.71
CA ALA A 251 -11.65 0.24 -18.31
C ALA A 251 -10.38 -0.35 -18.96
N VAL A 252 -9.47 0.54 -19.38
CA VAL A 252 -8.23 0.13 -20.07
C VAL A 252 -7.09 -0.05 -19.07
N PRO A 253 -6.40 -1.21 -19.07
CA PRO A 253 -5.16 -1.40 -18.34
C PRO A 253 -4.10 -0.35 -18.70
N TYR A 254 -3.37 0.17 -17.71
CA TYR A 254 -2.28 1.12 -17.93
C TYR A 254 -1.03 0.75 -17.12
N GLY A 255 0.15 1.16 -17.61
CA GLY A 255 1.44 0.90 -16.98
C GLY A 255 2.10 -0.41 -17.43
N ASN A 256 3.08 -0.89 -16.66
CA ASN A 256 3.85 -2.09 -16.96
C ASN A 256 3.25 -3.33 -16.27
N TRP A 257 2.49 -4.13 -17.01
CA TRP A 257 1.86 -5.35 -16.50
C TRP A 257 2.78 -6.58 -16.52
N SER A 258 3.84 -6.55 -17.33
CA SER A 258 4.79 -7.66 -17.49
C SER A 258 6.09 -7.50 -16.70
N GLY A 259 6.20 -6.44 -15.90
CA GLY A 259 7.32 -6.22 -14.99
C GLY A 259 6.91 -6.44 -13.54
N CYS A 260 7.84 -6.92 -12.73
CA CYS A 260 7.68 -6.98 -11.29
C CYS A 260 9.00 -6.73 -10.56
N HIS A 261 8.91 -6.49 -9.25
CA HIS A 261 10.05 -6.53 -8.36
C HIS A 261 10.08 -7.89 -7.66
N ALA A 262 11.11 -8.69 -7.95
CA ALA A 262 11.34 -9.97 -7.31
C ALA A 262 12.61 -9.94 -6.46
N VAL A 263 12.61 -10.77 -5.42
CA VAL A 263 13.75 -10.96 -4.52
C VAL A 263 13.90 -12.45 -4.22
N PHE A 264 15.12 -12.91 -3.99
CA PHE A 264 15.37 -14.27 -3.51
C PHE A 264 14.61 -14.52 -2.20
N HIS A 265 13.99 -15.70 -2.13
CA HIS A 265 13.24 -16.17 -0.98
C HIS A 265 13.61 -17.61 -0.69
N ASP A 266 13.59 -17.99 0.59
CA ASP A 266 13.82 -19.37 1.00
C ASP A 266 12.81 -20.33 0.34
N MET A 267 13.33 -21.42 -0.25
CA MET A 267 12.56 -22.48 -0.92
C MET A 267 11.64 -23.24 0.05
N ASN A 268 11.92 -23.24 1.36
CA ASN A 268 11.08 -23.83 2.41
C ASN A 268 10.19 -22.80 3.12
N GLY A 269 10.27 -21.52 2.72
CA GLY A 269 9.41 -20.48 3.26
C GLY A 269 7.91 -20.67 2.93
N PRO A 270 7.00 -19.92 3.57
CA PRO A 270 5.57 -20.03 3.28
C PRO A 270 5.23 -19.46 1.88
N GLU A 271 4.13 -19.96 1.30
CA GLU A 271 3.63 -19.50 -0.01
C GLU A 271 3.24 -18.02 -0.02
N PHE A 272 2.69 -17.55 1.09
CA PHE A 272 2.32 -16.15 1.35
C PHE A 272 3.00 -15.64 2.60
N SER A 273 3.06 -14.32 2.79
CA SER A 273 3.70 -13.75 3.99
C SER A 273 2.95 -14.10 5.27
N ASP A 274 3.71 -14.54 6.28
CA ASP A 274 3.26 -14.71 7.66
C ASP A 274 3.93 -13.65 8.54
N LEU A 275 3.13 -12.85 9.25
CA LEU A 275 3.63 -11.78 10.12
C LEU A 275 4.59 -12.28 11.22
N LYS A 276 4.52 -13.55 11.61
CA LYS A 276 5.41 -14.13 12.62
C LYS A 276 6.84 -14.35 12.11
N ILE A 277 7.01 -14.56 10.80
CA ILE A 277 8.25 -15.07 10.20
C ILE A 277 8.68 -14.37 8.89
N SER A 278 7.85 -13.51 8.30
CA SER A 278 7.99 -12.95 6.93
C SER A 278 9.24 -12.10 6.67
N ASN A 279 9.92 -11.63 7.72
CA ASN A 279 11.18 -10.91 7.61
C ASN A 279 12.42 -11.82 7.78
N ARG A 280 12.25 -13.10 8.15
CA ARG A 280 13.35 -14.03 8.45
C ARG A 280 13.86 -14.80 7.22
N TYR A 281 13.06 -14.97 6.17
CA TYR A 281 13.39 -15.77 4.98
C TYR A 281 13.90 -14.94 3.78
N ARG A 282 14.32 -13.70 4.01
CA ARG A 282 14.75 -12.79 2.93
C ARG A 282 16.26 -12.90 2.74
N LYS A 283 16.79 -12.63 1.53
CA LYS A 283 18.25 -12.55 1.29
C LYS A 283 19.00 -11.72 2.34
N ILE A 284 18.44 -10.57 2.73
CA ILE A 284 19.04 -9.69 3.75
C ILE A 284 19.15 -10.32 5.14
N SER A 285 18.48 -11.45 5.36
CA SER A 285 18.56 -12.26 6.58
C SER A 285 19.80 -13.18 6.59
N TYR A 286 20.49 -13.36 5.45
CA TYR A 286 21.69 -14.18 5.32
C TYR A 286 22.88 -13.28 4.97
N ALA A 287 23.51 -12.69 6.00
CA ALA A 287 24.63 -11.76 5.84
C ALA A 287 25.91 -12.44 5.30
N PHE A 288 26.04 -13.75 5.53
CA PHE A 288 27.12 -14.59 5.03
C PHE A 288 26.50 -15.85 4.41
N GLY A 289 26.78 -16.11 3.14
CA GLY A 289 26.25 -17.28 2.43
C GLY A 289 26.68 -17.33 0.97
N ILE A 290 26.64 -18.53 0.39
CA ILE A 290 26.89 -18.77 -1.04
C ILE A 290 25.53 -18.95 -1.72
N ILE A 291 25.29 -18.23 -2.80
CA ILE A 291 24.11 -18.42 -3.65
C ILE A 291 24.52 -19.40 -4.75
N ILE A 292 23.99 -20.61 -4.70
CA ILE A 292 24.21 -21.64 -5.73
C ILE A 292 22.99 -21.65 -6.63
N ASN A 293 23.18 -21.35 -7.91
CA ASN A 293 22.14 -21.58 -8.91
C ASN A 293 22.12 -23.08 -9.20
N ALA A 294 21.14 -23.80 -8.65
CA ALA A 294 20.92 -25.21 -8.95
C ALA A 294 20.20 -25.31 -10.30
N ASN A 295 20.95 -25.09 -11.39
CA ASN A 295 20.53 -25.51 -12.73
C ASN A 295 20.81 -27.00 -12.88
#